data_AF-Q47I15-F1
#
_entry.id   AF-Q47I15-F1
#
_cell.length_a   1.000
_cell.length_b   1.000
_cell.length_c   1.000
_cell.angle_alpha   90.00
_cell.angle_beta   90.00
_cell.angle_gamma   90.00
#
_symmetry.space_group_name_H-M   'P 1'
#
loop_
_entity.id
_entity.type
_entity.pdbx_description
1 polymer ?
#
loop_
_entity_poly.entity_id
_entity_poly.type
_entity_poly.pdbx_seq_one_letter_code
_entity_poly.pdbx_strand_id
1 'polypeptide(L)'
;MKLNNPLSLGLFLASLLAGCGSTGGSSSPLIPDKVIQLTAKSSISLANLATGALIAGVIHLYYDPLAPNWEIEESKLNDDTYRFAMKMKRYHTGGAGESIQILKRRASQLQYEQGFAGYQIVEYTEGIDSQTIGARRVAEGTIRLVQRQQADSFLQN
;
A
#
# COMPACT_ATOMS: atom_id res chain seq x y z
N MET A 1 -25.20 -21.40 -6.57
CA MET A 1 -25.36 -20.57 -5.36
C MET A 1 -24.03 -20.59 -4.62
N LYS A 2 -23.14 -19.61 -4.88
CA LYS A 2 -21.79 -19.55 -4.29
C LYS A 2 -21.79 -18.46 -3.23
N LEU A 3 -21.53 -18.86 -1.98
CA LEU A 3 -21.50 -17.99 -0.81
C LEU A 3 -20.04 -17.58 -0.56
N ASN A 4 -19.65 -16.39 -1.02
CA ASN A 4 -18.35 -15.81 -0.69
C ASN A 4 -18.54 -14.86 0.49
N ASN A 5 -18.23 -15.32 1.70
CA ASN A 5 -18.21 -14.48 2.89
C ASN A 5 -16.89 -14.69 3.64
N PRO A 6 -16.00 -13.68 3.73
CA PRO A 6 -14.68 -13.83 4.35
C PRO A 6 -14.72 -13.95 5.88
N LEU A 7 -15.90 -13.75 6.49
CA LEU A 7 -16.13 -13.84 7.93
C LEU A 7 -16.11 -15.28 8.48
N SER A 8 -16.40 -16.29 7.67
CA SER A 8 -16.40 -17.69 8.12
C SER A 8 -15.01 -18.33 8.14
N LEU A 9 -14.03 -17.77 7.43
CA LEU A 9 -12.65 -18.27 7.45
C LEU A 9 -11.88 -17.82 8.70
N GLY A 10 -12.23 -16.66 9.25
CA GLY A 10 -11.58 -16.11 10.46
C GLY A 10 -11.90 -16.88 11.73
N LEU A 11 -13.07 -17.52 11.82
CA LEU A 11 -13.52 -18.19 13.04
C LEU A 11 -12.85 -19.56 13.26
N PHE A 12 -12.41 -20.24 12.20
CA PHE A 12 -11.71 -21.53 12.33
C PHE A 12 -10.23 -21.39 12.75
N LEU A 13 -9.62 -20.22 12.55
CA LEU A 13 -8.22 -19.99 12.93
C LEU A 13 -8.05 -19.55 14.40
N ALA A 14 -9.11 -19.07 15.04
CA ALA A 14 -9.09 -18.63 16.44
C ALA A 14 -9.14 -19.81 17.45
N SER A 15 -9.61 -20.98 17.03
CA SER A 15 -9.77 -22.16 17.89
C SER A 15 -8.50 -23.01 18.11
N LEU A 16 -7.36 -22.63 17.53
CA LEU A 16 -6.09 -23.38 17.67
C LEU A 16 -5.10 -22.78 18.67
N LEU A 17 -5.42 -21.66 19.33
CA LEU A 17 -4.54 -21.01 20.31
C LEU A 17 -4.98 -21.19 21.78
N ALA A 18 -6.03 -21.96 22.04
CA ALA A 18 -6.39 -22.40 23.40
C ALA A 18 -5.66 -23.70 23.76
N GLY A 19 -4.33 -23.64 23.83
CA GLY A 19 -3.45 -24.75 24.19
C GLY A 19 -2.72 -24.51 25.51
N CYS A 20 -3.31 -25.05 26.58
CA CYS A 20 -2.76 -25.45 27.88
C CYS A 20 -1.29 -25.09 28.22
N GLY A 21 -1.08 -24.31 29.28
CA GLY A 21 0.22 -24.11 29.91
C GLY A 21 0.17 -24.45 31.40
N SER A 22 0.45 -25.71 31.75
CA SER A 22 1.09 -26.05 33.05
C SER A 22 1.77 -27.41 33.01
N THR A 23 3.08 -27.35 33.26
CA THR A 23 3.99 -28.37 33.81
C THR A 23 4.24 -29.65 33.02
N GLY A 24 5.45 -29.73 32.43
CA GLY A 24 6.13 -31.00 32.14
C GLY A 24 6.74 -31.05 30.74
N GLY A 25 8.05 -30.77 30.64
CA GLY A 25 8.85 -31.08 29.45
C GLY A 25 9.43 -29.85 28.75
N SER A 26 10.75 -29.67 28.94
CA SER A 26 11.71 -28.92 28.10
C SER A 26 11.13 -28.06 26.97
N SER A 27 10.55 -26.91 27.28
CA SER A 27 10.27 -25.86 26.31
C SER A 27 11.33 -24.77 26.44
N SER A 28 12.34 -24.83 25.58
CA SER A 28 13.08 -23.61 25.28
C SER A 28 12.08 -22.60 24.70
N PRO A 29 12.01 -21.36 25.19
CA PRO A 29 11.15 -20.36 24.59
C PRO A 29 11.58 -20.19 23.13
N LEU A 30 10.61 -20.16 22.20
CA LEU A 30 10.83 -19.94 20.75
C LEU A 30 11.67 -18.67 20.47
N ILE A 31 11.70 -17.73 21.42
CA ILE A 31 12.62 -16.61 21.45
C ILE A 31 13.43 -16.72 22.75
N PRO A 32 14.73 -17.02 22.68
CA PRO A 32 15.57 -17.05 23.88
C PRO A 32 15.65 -15.64 24.48
N ASP A 33 15.46 -15.53 25.79
CA ASP A 33 15.56 -14.29 26.56
C ASP A 33 17.03 -13.87 26.72
N LYS A 34 17.69 -13.67 25.58
CA LYS A 34 19.07 -13.18 25.53
C LYS A 34 19.04 -11.67 25.63
N VAL A 35 19.75 -11.17 26.61
CA VAL A 35 19.88 -9.74 26.85
C VAL A 35 20.99 -9.19 25.96
N ILE A 36 20.65 -8.25 25.08
CA ILE A 36 21.66 -7.52 24.30
C ILE A 36 22.04 -6.27 25.10
N GLN A 37 23.32 -6.15 25.45
CA GLN A 37 23.85 -4.93 26.05
C GLN A 37 24.17 -3.93 24.94
N LEU A 38 23.29 -2.94 24.76
CA LEU A 38 23.47 -1.90 23.73
C LEU A 38 24.43 -0.80 24.22
N THR A 39 24.62 -0.67 25.53
CA THR A 39 25.65 0.17 26.17
C THR A 39 25.88 -0.28 27.62
N ALA A 40 26.99 0.14 28.25
CA ALA A 40 27.42 -0.30 29.59
C ALA A 40 26.41 -0.13 30.75
N LYS A 41 25.29 0.58 30.53
CA LYS A 41 24.23 0.80 31.52
C LYS A 41 22.82 0.46 31.04
N SER A 42 22.66 -0.04 29.80
CA SER A 42 21.34 -0.23 29.20
C SER A 42 21.28 -1.58 28.50
N SER A 43 20.46 -2.46 29.05
CA SER A 43 20.25 -3.81 28.54
C SER A 43 18.79 -3.97 28.12
N ILE A 44 18.57 -4.48 26.91
CA ILE A 44 17.23 -4.74 26.38
C ILE A 44 17.14 -6.23 26.06
N SER A 45 16.09 -6.89 26.56
CA SER A 45 15.84 -8.30 26.24
C SER A 45 15.39 -8.44 24.78
N LEU A 46 15.84 -9.54 24.14
CA LEU A 46 15.44 -9.86 22.77
C LEU A 46 13.92 -10.02 22.64
N ALA A 47 13.25 -10.48 23.71
CA ALA A 47 11.80 -10.60 23.77
C ALA A 47 11.10 -9.23 23.68
N ASN A 48 11.64 -8.20 24.34
CA ASN A 48 11.07 -6.84 24.28
C ASN A 48 11.31 -6.20 22.92
N LEU A 49 12.47 -6.43 22.30
CA LEU A 49 12.74 -5.99 20.93
C LEU A 49 11.83 -6.69 19.92
N ALA A 50 11.67 -8.01 20.02
CA ALA A 50 10.79 -8.77 19.15
C ALA A 50 9.33 -8.31 19.29
N THR A 51 8.86 -8.10 20.52
CA THR A 51 7.52 -7.57 20.79
C THR A 51 7.35 -6.15 20.25
N GLY A 52 8.34 -5.28 20.46
CA GLY A 52 8.33 -3.92 19.91
C GLY A 52 8.32 -3.90 18.37
N ALA A 53 9.10 -4.78 17.74
CA ALA A 53 9.15 -4.92 16.29
C ALA A 53 7.83 -5.49 15.73
N LEU A 54 7.18 -6.43 16.42
CA LEU A 54 5.87 -6.94 16.04
C LEU A 54 4.79 -5.86 16.13
N ILE A 55 4.75 -5.09 17.22
CA ILE A 55 3.81 -3.98 17.38
C ILE A 55 4.06 -2.90 16.31
N ALA A 56 5.31 -2.51 16.10
CA ALA A 56 5.67 -1.56 15.06
C ALA A 56 5.30 -2.06 13.67
N GLY A 57 5.53 -3.35 13.38
CA GLY A 57 5.13 -3.99 12.12
C GLY A 57 3.62 -4.03 11.92
N VAL A 58 2.83 -4.35 12.95
CA VAL A 58 1.36 -4.33 12.89
C VAL A 58 0.83 -2.92 12.68
N ILE A 59 1.38 -1.92 13.39
CA ILE A 59 1.04 -0.51 13.16
C ILE A 59 1.40 -0.11 11.74
N HIS A 60 2.57 -0.51 11.21
CA HIS A 60 2.98 -0.16 9.86
C HIS A 60 2.11 -0.82 8.77
N LEU A 61 1.66 -2.06 8.99
CA LEU A 61 0.74 -2.75 8.09
C LEU A 61 -0.65 -2.07 8.03
N TYR A 62 -1.12 -1.48 9.12
CA TYR A 62 -2.42 -0.80 9.18
C TYR A 62 -2.36 0.71 8.93
N TYR A 63 -1.23 1.31 9.27
CA TYR A 63 -0.97 2.74 9.34
C TYR A 63 0.37 2.98 8.66
N ASP A 64 0.37 2.99 7.34
CA ASP A 64 1.54 3.38 6.55
C ASP A 64 1.68 4.91 6.60
N PRO A 65 2.67 5.46 7.34
CA PRO A 65 2.89 6.91 7.44
C PRO A 65 3.36 7.53 6.12
N LEU A 66 3.71 6.72 5.11
CA LEU A 66 4.11 7.13 3.77
C LEU A 66 2.94 7.03 2.77
N ALA A 67 1.78 6.52 3.18
CA ALA A 67 0.63 6.40 2.31
C ALA A 67 0.17 7.82 1.90
N PRO A 68 0.10 8.15 0.60
CA PRO A 68 -0.27 9.46 0.12
C PRO A 68 -1.55 10.00 0.79
N ASN A 69 -1.65 11.32 0.91
CA ASN A 69 -2.86 12.02 1.39
C ASN A 69 -4.10 11.75 0.51
N TRP A 70 -3.90 11.08 -0.63
CA TRP A 70 -4.88 10.72 -1.63
C TRP A 70 -5.03 9.21 -1.69
N GLU A 71 -6.27 8.76 -1.62
CA GLU A 71 -6.67 7.40 -1.97
C GLU A 71 -6.78 7.33 -3.50
N ILE A 72 -6.15 6.33 -4.12
CA ILE A 72 -6.09 6.17 -5.57
C ILE A 72 -6.80 4.87 -5.93
N GLU A 73 -7.86 4.99 -6.75
CA GLU A 73 -8.54 3.86 -7.36
C GLU A 73 -8.08 3.77 -8.83
N GLU A 74 -7.35 2.72 -9.19
CA GLU A 74 -6.88 2.45 -10.55
C GLU A 74 -7.86 1.51 -11.27
N SER A 75 -8.23 1.84 -12.51
CA SER A 75 -9.12 1.04 -13.35
C SER A 75 -8.55 0.93 -14.76
N LYS A 76 -8.27 -0.30 -15.22
CA LYS A 76 -7.84 -0.57 -16.59
C LYS A 76 -9.05 -0.41 -17.52
N LEU A 77 -8.98 0.51 -18.48
CA LEU A 77 -10.02 0.71 -19.50
C LEU A 77 -9.76 -0.19 -20.72
N ASN A 78 -8.53 -0.13 -21.24
CA ASN A 78 -8.03 -0.92 -22.38
C ASN A 78 -6.63 -1.45 -22.06
N ASP A 79 -6.00 -2.14 -23.00
CA ASP A 79 -4.65 -2.70 -22.81
C ASP A 79 -3.56 -1.65 -22.58
N ASP A 80 -3.74 -0.45 -23.11
CA ASP A 80 -2.80 0.66 -22.97
C ASP A 80 -3.39 1.84 -22.19
N THR A 81 -4.66 1.80 -21.79
CA THR A 81 -5.37 2.98 -21.25
C THR A 81 -5.91 2.69 -19.87
N TYR A 82 -5.60 3.58 -18.92
CA TYR A 82 -5.94 3.44 -17.51
C TYR A 82 -6.59 4.72 -17.00
N ARG A 83 -7.59 4.56 -16.14
CA ARG A 83 -8.26 5.65 -15.44
C ARG A 83 -7.96 5.57 -13.94
N PHE A 84 -7.71 6.74 -13.36
CA PHE A 84 -7.45 6.92 -11.95
C PHE A 84 -8.53 7.83 -11.37
N ALA A 85 -9.22 7.36 -10.34
CA ALA A 85 -10.07 8.19 -9.50
C ALA A 85 -9.36 8.38 -8.16
N MET A 86 -9.07 9.63 -7.82
CA MET A 86 -8.34 9.99 -6.61
C MET A 86 -9.23 10.80 -5.68
N LYS A 87 -9.26 10.42 -4.41
CA LYS A 87 -10.03 11.10 -3.37
C LYS A 87 -9.11 11.49 -2.23
N MET A 88 -9.23 12.73 -1.77
CA MET A 88 -8.44 13.16 -0.62
C MET A 88 -8.94 12.48 0.66
N LYS A 89 -8.01 11.95 1.46
CA LYS A 89 -8.32 11.37 2.78
C LYS A 89 -8.94 12.45 3.68
N ARG A 90 -9.85 12.08 4.59
CA ARG A 90 -10.55 13.05 5.47
C ARG A 90 -9.63 13.74 6.46
N TYR A 91 -8.65 13.01 6.97
CA TYR A 91 -7.68 13.50 7.93
C TYR A 91 -6.35 13.61 7.22
N HIS A 92 -5.98 14.84 6.86
CA HIS A 92 -4.72 15.16 6.20
C HIS A 92 -4.27 16.55 6.64
N THR A 93 -2.98 16.82 6.53
CA THR A 93 -2.38 18.14 6.76
C THR A 93 -1.71 18.61 5.46
N GLY A 94 -2.36 19.52 4.73
CA GLY A 94 -1.85 20.00 3.44
C GLY A 94 -2.00 18.97 2.30
N GLY A 95 -1.16 19.07 1.28
CA GLY A 95 -1.12 18.12 0.13
C GLY A 95 -2.27 18.25 -0.89
N ALA A 96 -3.06 19.31 -0.79
CA ALA A 96 -4.25 19.51 -1.63
C ALA A 96 -3.93 19.72 -3.12
N GLY A 97 -2.74 20.19 -3.47
CA GLY A 97 -2.29 20.37 -4.86
C GLY A 97 -1.40 19.26 -5.40
N GLU A 98 -1.22 18.16 -4.65
CA GLU A 98 -0.29 17.10 -5.03
C GLU A 98 -0.91 16.05 -5.96
N SER A 99 -2.21 16.12 -6.22
CA SER A 99 -2.95 15.12 -7.00
C SER A 99 -2.35 14.87 -8.39
N ILE A 100 -1.94 15.92 -9.12
CA ILE A 100 -1.27 15.76 -10.42
C ILE A 100 0.10 15.09 -10.31
N GLN A 101 0.85 15.36 -9.24
CA GLN A 101 2.16 14.74 -9.02
C GLN A 101 2.01 13.27 -8.65
N ILE A 102 0.99 12.96 -7.87
CA ILE A 102 0.61 11.59 -7.50
C ILE A 102 0.20 10.81 -8.75
N LEU A 103 -0.62 11.40 -9.63
CA LEU A 103 -1.00 10.80 -10.91
C LEU A 103 0.25 10.49 -11.75
N LYS A 104 1.13 11.47 -11.95
CA LYS A 104 2.39 11.28 -12.72
C LYS A 104 3.26 10.17 -12.12
N ARG A 105 3.35 10.10 -10.78
CA ARG A 105 4.11 9.05 -10.08
C ARG A 105 3.51 7.67 -10.34
N ARG A 106 2.20 7.48 -10.19
CA ARG A 106 1.56 6.18 -10.48
C ARG A 106 1.62 5.84 -11.95
N ALA A 107 1.40 6.80 -12.85
CA ALA A 107 1.54 6.58 -14.29
C ALA A 107 2.94 6.11 -14.67
N SER A 108 3.98 6.70 -14.07
CA SER A 108 5.37 6.28 -14.26
C SER A 108 5.62 4.87 -13.72
N GLN A 109 5.11 4.55 -12.52
CA GLN A 109 5.25 3.20 -11.96
C GLN A 109 4.56 2.17 -12.85
N LEU A 110 3.33 2.45 -13.28
CA LEU A 110 2.57 1.58 -14.17
C LEU A 110 3.26 1.39 -15.52
N GLN A 111 3.86 2.45 -16.08
CA GLN A 111 4.66 2.35 -17.29
C GLN A 111 5.79 1.32 -17.13
N TYR A 112 6.54 1.38 -16.02
CA TYR A 112 7.62 0.43 -15.76
C TYR A 112 7.11 -0.99 -15.48
N GLU A 113 6.03 -1.12 -14.71
CA GLU A 113 5.38 -2.41 -14.39
C GLU A 113 4.89 -3.11 -15.67
N GLN A 114 4.37 -2.36 -16.64
CA GLN A 114 3.83 -2.88 -17.90
C GLN A 114 4.86 -2.93 -19.04
N GLY A 115 6.09 -2.43 -18.83
CA GLY A 115 7.16 -2.46 -19.82
C GLY A 115 6.98 -1.50 -21.01
N PHE A 116 6.17 -0.44 -20.86
CA PHE A 116 5.97 0.56 -21.91
C PHE A 116 7.10 1.61 -21.92
N ALA A 117 7.29 2.27 -23.06
CA ALA A 117 8.39 3.22 -23.24
C ALA A 117 8.10 4.61 -22.64
N GLY A 118 6.81 4.94 -22.49
CA GLY A 118 6.34 6.20 -21.94
C GLY A 118 4.88 6.11 -21.52
N TYR A 119 4.36 7.21 -21.00
CA TYR A 119 2.92 7.43 -20.83
C TYR A 119 2.56 8.84 -21.28
N GLN A 120 1.29 9.03 -21.60
CA GLN A 120 0.66 10.30 -21.90
C GLN A 120 -0.56 10.47 -21.00
N ILE A 121 -0.72 11.66 -20.41
CA ILE A 121 -1.95 12.02 -19.71
C ILE A 121 -2.93 12.52 -20.78
N VAL A 122 -4.03 11.80 -20.96
CA VAL A 122 -5.08 12.10 -21.94
C VAL A 122 -6.06 13.11 -21.38
N GLU A 123 -6.43 12.91 -20.11
CA GLU A 123 -7.38 13.76 -19.40
C GLU A 123 -6.92 13.92 -17.96
N TYR A 124 -7.14 15.10 -17.41
CA TYR A 124 -6.94 15.37 -15.99
C TYR A 124 -7.90 16.46 -15.52
N THR A 125 -8.65 16.17 -14.47
CA THR A 125 -9.62 17.08 -13.87
C THR A 125 -9.46 17.04 -12.36
N GLU A 126 -9.39 18.22 -11.73
CA GLU A 126 -9.45 18.37 -10.27
C GLU A 126 -10.77 19.04 -9.89
N GLY A 127 -11.38 18.59 -8.80
CA GLY A 127 -12.67 19.09 -8.36
C GLY A 127 -12.88 18.95 -6.87
N ILE A 128 -14.07 19.34 -6.45
CA ILE A 128 -14.56 19.20 -5.09
C ILE A 128 -15.88 18.45 -5.17
N ASP A 129 -15.93 17.27 -4.56
CA ASP A 129 -17.15 16.49 -4.41
C ASP A 129 -17.81 16.85 -3.08
N SER A 130 -19.08 17.29 -3.14
CA SER A 130 -19.86 17.68 -1.98
C SER A 130 -20.72 16.52 -1.51
N GLN A 131 -20.22 15.76 -0.53
CA GLN A 131 -20.94 14.64 0.07
C GLN A 131 -21.70 15.09 1.33
N THR A 132 -22.62 14.25 1.80
CA THR A 132 -23.45 14.49 3.02
C THR A 132 -22.62 14.81 4.26
N ILE A 133 -21.36 14.37 4.29
CA ILE A 133 -20.41 14.60 5.38
C ILE A 133 -19.26 15.46 4.83
N GLY A 134 -19.58 16.68 4.39
CA GLY A 134 -18.62 17.69 3.97
C GLY A 134 -18.05 17.52 2.56
N ALA A 135 -17.49 18.61 2.04
CA ALA A 135 -16.85 18.65 0.75
C ALA A 135 -15.43 18.02 0.81
N ARG A 136 -15.07 17.27 -0.23
CA ARG A 136 -13.78 16.59 -0.36
C ARG A 136 -13.17 16.92 -1.70
N ARG A 137 -11.84 17.11 -1.74
CA ARG A 137 -11.15 17.21 -3.02
C ARG A 137 -11.10 15.86 -3.71
N VAL A 138 -11.32 15.90 -5.01
CA VAL A 138 -11.25 14.74 -5.90
C VAL A 138 -10.43 15.12 -7.12
N ALA A 139 -9.76 14.15 -7.70
CA ALA A 139 -9.08 14.33 -8.97
C ALA A 139 -9.26 13.07 -9.80
N GLU A 140 -9.48 13.26 -11.09
CA GLU A 140 -9.59 12.18 -12.05
C GLU A 140 -8.54 12.36 -13.12
N GLY A 141 -7.95 11.25 -13.56
CA GLY A 141 -6.95 11.27 -14.62
C GLY A 141 -7.06 10.03 -15.49
N THR A 142 -6.99 10.22 -16.80
CA THR A 142 -6.88 9.12 -17.76
C THR A 142 -5.51 9.19 -18.40
N ILE A 143 -4.78 8.07 -18.41
CA ILE A 143 -3.50 7.97 -19.07
C ILE A 143 -3.56 6.92 -20.18
N ARG A 144 -2.67 7.08 -21.16
CA ARG A 144 -2.35 6.07 -22.16
C ARG A 144 -0.87 5.74 -22.10
N LEU A 145 -0.53 4.46 -22.05
CA LEU A 145 0.82 3.95 -22.15
C LEU A 145 1.25 3.93 -23.63
N VAL A 146 2.47 4.35 -23.91
CA VAL A 146 2.99 4.40 -25.29
C VAL A 146 4.16 3.44 -25.46
N GLN A 147 4.11 2.65 -26.53
CA GLN A 147 5.21 1.76 -26.90
C GLN A 147 6.32 2.59 -27.56
N ARG A 148 7.56 2.09 -27.49
CA ARG A 148 8.67 2.67 -28.25
C ARG A 148 8.36 2.41 -29.72
N GLN A 149 8.02 3.44 -30.49
CA GLN A 149 8.08 3.33 -31.93
C GLN A 149 9.54 3.02 -32.27
N GLN A 150 9.81 1.78 -32.67
CA GLN A 150 11.09 1.42 -33.23
C GLN A 150 11.27 2.30 -34.46
N ALA A 151 12.33 3.10 -34.48
CA ALA A 151 12.64 3.97 -35.58
C ALA A 151 12.98 3.10 -36.80
N ASP A 152 11.96 2.70 -37.57
CA ASP A 152 12.10 2.00 -38.85
C ASP A 152 12.81 2.86 -39.92
N SER A 153 13.17 4.10 -39.58
CA SER A 153 13.98 5.02 -40.40
C SER A 153 15.44 4.59 -40.58
N PHE A 154 15.92 3.55 -39.90
CA PHE A 154 17.26 2.99 -40.16
C PHE A 154 17.33 2.01 -41.34
N LEU A 155 16.20 1.68 -41.99
CA LEU A 155 16.16 0.75 -43.14
C LEU A 155 15.92 1.43 -44.50
N GLN A 156 16.11 2.76 -44.60
CA GLN A 156 15.81 3.53 -45.81
C GLN A 156 17.04 4.13 -46.52
N ASN A 157 18.24 3.55 -46.39
CA ASN A 157 19.40 3.97 -47.17
C ASN A 157 20.22 2.79 -47.69
#